data_AF-A0A415IU00-F1
#
_entry.id   AF-A0A415IU00-F1
#
_cell.length_a   1.000
_cell.length_b   1.000
_cell.length_c   1.000
_cell.angle_alpha   90.00
_cell.angle_beta   90.00
_cell.angle_gamma   90.00
#
_symmetry.space_group_name_H-M   'P 1'
#
loop_
_entity.id
_entity.type
_entity.pdbx_description
1 polymer ?
#
loop_
_entity_poly.entity_id
_entity_poly.type
_entity_poly.pdbx_seq_one_letter_code
_entity_poly.pdbx_strand_id
1 'polypeptide(L)' 'MKELVEKVAELYAAFEKDAKAQIENGNKAAGTRARKASLEIEKSMKAFRKASLEAAK' A
#
# COMPACT_ATOMS: atom_id res chain seq x y z
N MET A 1 13.32 8.40 -2.43
CA MET A 1 11.96 8.92 -2.13
C MET A 1 10.98 8.76 -3.28
N LYS A 2 11.33 9.14 -4.53
CA LYS A 2 10.48 8.93 -5.71
C LYS A 2 10.01 7.48 -5.88
N GLU A 3 10.93 6.52 -5.79
CA GLU A 3 10.60 5.08 -5.87
C GLU A 3 9.65 4.60 -4.75
N LEU A 4 9.71 5.22 -3.56
CA LEU A 4 8.78 4.88 -2.47
C LEU A 4 7.37 5.38 -2.78
N VAL A 5 7.24 6.56 -3.42
CA VAL A 5 5.96 7.10 -3.85
C VAL A 5 5.37 6.25 -4.98
N GLU A 6 6.18 5.86 -5.96
CA GLU A 6 5.76 4.97 -7.05
C GLU A 6 5.32 3.60 -6.51
N LYS A 7 6.11 2.98 -5.64
CA LYS A 7 5.76 1.70 -4.99
C LYS A 7 4.45 1.78 -4.20
N VAL A 8 4.21 2.88 -3.49
CA VAL A 8 2.94 3.09 -2.77
C VAL A 8 1.78 3.17 -3.75
N ALA A 9 1.91 3.90 -4.85
CA ALA A 9 0.85 4.06 -5.84
C ALA A 9 0.45 2.69 -6.44
N GLU A 10 1.44 1.87 -6.78
CA GLU A 10 1.22 0.50 -7.27
C GLU A 10 0.52 -0.38 -6.24
N LEU A 11 1.00 -0.37 -4.98
CA LEU A 11 0.39 -1.14 -3.90
C LEU A 11 -1.02 -0.67 -3.58
N TYR A 12 -1.29 0.64 -3.68
CA TYR A 12 -2.62 1.20 -3.48
C TYR A 12 -3.58 0.75 -4.57
N ALA A 13 -3.17 0.78 -5.84
CA ALA A 13 -3.99 0.28 -6.94
C ALA A 13 -4.35 -1.21 -6.76
N ALA A 14 -3.38 -2.02 -6.33
CA ALA A 14 -3.61 -3.44 -6.01
C ALA A 14 -4.56 -3.62 -4.81
N PHE A 15 -4.34 -2.84 -3.74
CA PHE A 15 -5.21 -2.82 -2.57
C PHE A 15 -6.64 -2.45 -2.93
N GLU A 16 -6.85 -1.37 -3.67
CA GLU A 16 -8.17 -0.85 -4.03
C GLU A 16 -8.96 -1.89 -4.83
N LYS A 17 -8.33 -2.51 -5.83
CA LYS A 17 -8.95 -3.56 -6.64
C LYS A 17 -9.39 -4.75 -5.79
N ASP A 18 -8.51 -5.27 -4.94
CA ASP A 18 -8.78 -6.46 -4.15
C ASP A 18 -9.74 -6.16 -2.98
N ALA A 19 -9.69 -4.95 -2.40
CA ALA A 19 -10.61 -4.50 -1.37
C ALA A 19 -12.04 -4.35 -1.92
N LYS A 20 -12.21 -3.72 -3.10
CA LYS A 20 -13.49 -3.64 -3.80
C LYS A 20 -14.07 -5.02 -4.06
N ALA A 21 -13.26 -5.94 -4.60
CA ALA A 21 -13.68 -7.32 -4.84
C ALA A 21 -14.08 -8.06 -3.54
N GLN A 22 -13.43 -7.78 -2.41
CA GLN A 22 -13.84 -8.31 -1.11
C GLN A 22 -15.19 -7.72 -0.65
N ILE A 23 -15.37 -6.40 -0.76
CA ILE A 23 -16.54 -5.67 -0.28
C ILE A 23 -17.78 -5.99 -1.11
N GLU A 24 -17.66 -5.95 -2.43
CA GLU A 24 -18.79 -6.10 -3.36
C GLU A 24 -19.18 -7.57 -3.55
N ASN A 25 -18.20 -8.46 -3.64
CA ASN A 25 -18.43 -9.86 -4.03
C ASN A 25 -18.13 -10.86 -2.91
N GLY A 26 -17.80 -10.41 -1.70
CA GLY A 26 -17.44 -11.30 -0.59
C GLY A 26 -16.18 -12.14 -0.84
N ASN A 27 -15.34 -11.76 -1.82
CA ASN A 27 -14.18 -12.56 -2.23
C ASN A 27 -13.11 -12.61 -1.13
N LYS A 28 -13.09 -13.70 -0.37
CA LYS A 28 -12.15 -13.91 0.76
C LYS A 28 -10.68 -13.87 0.33
N ALA A 29 -10.34 -14.43 -0.84
CA ALA A 29 -8.97 -14.45 -1.34
C ALA A 29 -8.49 -13.04 -1.72
N ALA A 30 -9.35 -12.24 -2.34
CA ALA A 30 -9.09 -10.83 -2.58
C ALA A 30 -8.88 -10.10 -1.25
N GLY A 31 -9.68 -10.40 -0.23
CA GLY A 31 -9.50 -9.82 1.10
C GLY A 31 -8.18 -10.13 1.79
N THR A 32 -7.64 -11.33 1.61
CA THR A 32 -6.29 -11.67 2.11
C THR A 32 -5.22 -10.86 1.38
N ARG A 33 -5.35 -10.70 0.05
CA ARG A 33 -4.42 -9.91 -0.77
C ARG A 33 -4.48 -8.41 -0.42
N ALA A 34 -5.68 -7.86 -0.22
CA ALA A 34 -5.87 -6.47 0.22
C ALA A 34 -5.18 -6.20 1.57
N ARG A 35 -5.30 -7.09 2.55
CA ARG A 35 -4.60 -6.96 3.84
C ARG A 35 -3.08 -7.03 3.71
N LYS A 36 -2.56 -7.87 2.81
CA LYS A 36 -1.11 -7.92 2.54
C LYS A 36 -0.62 -6.62 1.91
N ALA A 37 -1.36 -6.09 0.93
CA ALA A 37 -1.06 -4.82 0.29
C ALA A 37 -1.10 -3.65 1.29
N SER A 38 -2.09 -3.61 2.19
CA SER A 38 -2.18 -2.55 3.22
C SER A 38 -0.97 -2.53 4.16
N LEU A 39 -0.47 -3.70 4.57
CA LEU A 39 0.73 -3.80 5.40
C LEU A 39 2.00 -3.32 4.66
N GLU A 40 2.12 -3.61 3.37
CA GLU A 40 3.25 -3.13 2.55
C GLU A 40 3.18 -1.60 2.30
N ILE A 41 1.98 -1.04 2.14
CA ILE A 41 1.76 0.42 2.06
C ILE A 41 2.23 1.09 3.35
N GLU A 42 1.83 0.57 4.51
CA GLU A 42 2.21 1.12 5.81
C GLU A 42 3.74 1.18 5.99
N LYS A 43 4.45 0.10 5.64
CA LYS A 43 5.92 0.06 5.67
C LYS A 43 6.54 1.09 4.73
N SER A 44 6.05 1.17 3.50
CA SER A 44 6.56 2.10 2.48
C SER A 44 6.35 3.55 2.90
N MET A 45 5.21 3.86 3.53
CA MET A 45 4.89 5.18 4.09
C MET A 45 5.81 5.56 5.25
N LYS A 46 6.07 4.63 6.17
CA LYS A 46 7.02 4.85 7.27
C LYS A 46 8.44 5.09 6.74
N ALA A 47 8.87 4.32 5.74
CA ALA A 47 10.16 4.51 5.08
C ALA A 47 10.26 5.88 4.39
N PHE A 48 9.20 6.30 3.70
CA PHE A 48 9.14 7.62 3.07
C PHE A 48 9.27 8.74 4.11
N ARG A 49 8.52 8.65 5.22
CA ARG A 49 8.60 9.63 6.31
C ARG A 49 10.03 9.73 6.87
N LYS A 50 10.69 8.59 7.11
CA LYS A 50 12.07 8.58 7.62
C LYS A 50 13.04 9.25 6.64
N ALA A 51 13.00 8.84 5.37
CA ALA A 51 13.85 9.41 4.33
C ALA A 51 13.61 10.92 4.12
N SER A 52 12.35 11.36 4.23
CA SER A 52 12.00 12.78 4.14
C SER A 52 12.55 13.59 5.31
N LEU A 53 12.53 13.05 6.53
CA LEU A 53 13.11 13.72 7.70
C LEU A 53 14.63 13.76 7.64
N GLU A 54 15.28 12.73 7.09
CA GLU A 54 16.74 12.71 6.87
C GLU A 54 17.17 13.70 5.80
N ALA A 55 16.41 13.84 4.71
CA ALA A 55 16.71 14.81 3.65
C ALA A 55 16.50 16.28 4.08
N ALA A 56 15.79 16.52 5.17
CA ALA A 56 15.53 17.85 5.72
C ALA A 56 16.53 18.27 6.83
N LYS A 57 17.53 17.43 7.12
CA LYS A 57 18.65 17.73 8.02
C LYS A 57 19.85 18.24 7.23
#